data_AF-A0A942HL60-F1
#
_entry.id   AF-A0A942HL60-F1
#
_cell.length_a   1.000
_cell.length_b   1.000
_cell.length_c   1.000
_cell.angle_alpha   90.00
_cell.angle_beta   90.00
_cell.angle_gamma   90.00
#
_symmetry.space_group_name_H-M   'P 1'
#
loop_
_entity.id
_entity.type
_entity.pdbx_description
1 polymer ?
#
loop_
_entity_poly.entity_id
_entity_poly.type
_entity_poly.pdbx_seq_one_letter_code
_entity_poly.pdbx_strand_id
1 'polypeptide(L)'
;MLSREQVLYLRLEAEGVRLLPLASRRAIAKEIESSPGVDAVVLNEGSAVVVQVKPVRLELDEEIKRLEIAENIITSDPEIMRGTPVYRGTRIPVELIADMLREGTTYEEILAGYPALDRKKIELAPLYVQAFPRRGRPIVRPWARQKPTRVTRHGRSSTGQK
;
A
#
# COMPACT_ATOMS: atom_id res chain seq x y z
N MET A 1 8.22 -10.28 6.74
CA MET A 1 7.25 -9.20 6.93
C MET A 1 7.44 -8.63 8.32
N LEU A 2 7.10 -7.35 8.53
CA LEU A 2 7.15 -6.73 9.85
C LEU A 2 6.03 -7.30 10.74
N SER A 3 6.28 -7.44 12.05
CA SER A 3 5.23 -7.81 13.00
C SER A 3 4.31 -6.63 13.31
N ARG A 4 3.12 -6.91 13.87
CA ARG A 4 2.16 -5.87 14.25
C ARG A 4 2.77 -4.89 15.28
N GLU A 5 3.53 -5.42 16.22
CA GLU A 5 4.24 -4.68 17.26
C GLU A 5 5.32 -3.78 16.65
N GLN A 6 6.01 -4.25 15.61
CA GLN A 6 7.01 -3.44 14.89
C GLN A 6 6.35 -2.30 14.12
N VAL A 7 5.19 -2.54 13.48
CA VAL A 7 4.44 -1.47 12.79
C VAL A 7 3.92 -0.44 13.80
N LEU A 8 3.42 -0.89 14.95
CA LEU A 8 3.01 -0.02 16.06
C LEU A 8 4.16 0.86 16.56
N TYR A 9 5.33 0.27 16.76
CA TYR A 9 6.53 1.02 17.14
C TYR A 9 6.94 2.03 16.06
N LEU A 10 6.91 1.67 14.78
CA LEU A 10 7.22 2.59 13.68
C LEU A 10 6.25 3.79 13.64
N ARG A 11 4.97 3.55 13.93
CA ARG A 11 3.97 4.63 14.03
C ARG A 11 4.28 5.56 15.20
N LEU A 12 4.59 5.01 16.37
CA LEU A 12 5.04 5.80 17.52
C LEU A 12 6.32 6.59 17.23
N GLU A 13 7.28 6.02 16.49
CA GLU A 13 8.47 6.76 16.03
C GLU A 13 8.12 7.93 15.14
N ALA A 14 7.18 7.76 14.20
CA ALA A 14 6.70 8.82 13.32
C ALA A 14 5.98 9.94 14.07
N GLU A 15 5.27 9.62 15.16
CA GLU A 15 4.52 10.58 15.97
C GLU A 15 5.37 11.36 16.98
N GLY A 16 6.57 10.87 17.32
CA GLY A 16 7.51 11.64 18.13
C GLY A 16 8.54 10.83 18.92
N VAL A 17 8.37 9.50 19.07
CA VAL A 17 9.34 8.67 19.81
C VAL A 17 10.74 8.76 19.19
N ARG A 18 10.85 9.05 17.88
CA ARG A 18 12.13 9.27 17.20
C ARG A 18 12.99 10.38 17.81
N LEU A 19 12.40 11.33 18.52
CA LEU A 19 13.09 12.44 19.19
C LEU A 19 13.78 12.01 20.50
N LEU A 20 13.41 10.84 21.04
CA LEU A 20 13.99 10.32 22.28
C LEU A 20 15.39 9.72 22.06
N PRO A 21 16.23 9.69 23.10
CA PRO A 21 17.52 8.99 23.06
C PRO A 21 17.38 7.54 22.60
N LEU A 22 18.40 7.03 21.92
CA LEU A 22 18.39 5.66 21.38
C LEU A 22 18.11 4.60 22.47
N ALA A 23 18.61 4.80 23.69
CA ALA A 23 18.35 3.90 24.82
C ALA A 23 16.85 3.83 25.14
N SER A 24 16.18 4.98 25.27
CA SER A 24 14.75 5.09 25.53
C SER A 24 13.91 4.48 24.39
N ARG A 25 14.28 4.76 23.13
CA ARG A 25 13.63 4.17 21.95
C ARG A 25 13.69 2.64 21.94
N ARG A 26 14.87 2.08 22.22
CA ARG A 26 15.07 0.64 22.34
C ARG A 26 14.28 0.03 23.50
N ALA A 27 14.20 0.72 24.64
CA ALA A 27 13.41 0.28 25.78
C ALA A 27 11.92 0.24 25.44
N ILE A 28 11.39 1.26 24.76
CA ILE A 28 10.00 1.29 24.29
C ILE A 28 9.73 0.14 23.31
N ALA A 29 10.58 -0.02 22.29
CA ALA A 29 10.42 -1.10 21.31
C ALA A 29 10.39 -2.48 21.98
N LYS A 30 11.33 -2.72 22.91
CA LYS A 30 11.42 -3.97 23.65
C LYS A 30 10.19 -4.22 24.51
N GLU A 31 9.69 -3.20 25.21
CA GLU A 31 8.50 -3.31 26.07
C GLU A 31 7.25 -3.63 25.25
N ILE A 32 7.07 -2.97 24.10
CA ILE A 32 5.95 -3.24 23.19
C ILE A 32 6.02 -4.67 22.63
N GLU A 33 7.22 -5.15 22.28
CA GLU A 33 7.42 -6.52 21.80
C GLU A 33 7.18 -7.57 22.89
N SER A 34 7.64 -7.34 24.13
CA SER A 34 7.44 -8.28 25.24
C SER A 34 6.01 -8.27 25.77
N SER A 35 5.31 -7.14 25.66
CA SER A 35 3.99 -6.89 26.22
C SER A 35 3.04 -6.30 25.16
N PRO A 36 2.55 -7.09 24.17
CA PRO A 36 1.78 -6.57 23.03
C PRO A 36 0.48 -5.83 23.36
N GLY A 37 -0.03 -5.97 24.59
CA GLY A 37 -1.22 -5.29 25.12
C GLY A 37 -0.93 -4.07 26.00
N VAL A 38 0.34 -3.66 26.15
CA VAL A 38 0.71 -2.54 27.03
C VAL A 38 -0.02 -1.25 26.63
N ASP A 39 -0.69 -0.59 27.57
CA ASP A 39 -1.43 0.65 27.27
C ASP A 39 -0.51 1.87 27.26
N ALA A 40 0.55 1.87 28.08
CA ALA A 40 1.55 2.93 28.12
C ALA A 40 2.91 2.40 28.62
N VAL A 41 4.00 2.98 28.10
CA VAL A 41 5.37 2.69 28.53
C VAL A 41 5.90 3.88 29.33
N VAL A 42 6.36 3.62 30.56
CA VAL A 42 6.92 4.65 31.46
C VAL A 42 8.43 4.59 31.41
N LEU A 43 9.06 5.72 31.13
CA LEU A 43 10.51 5.89 31.15
C LEU A 43 10.92 6.71 32.38
N ASN A 44 11.88 6.19 33.15
CA ASN A 44 12.34 6.80 34.41
C ASN A 44 13.75 7.40 34.32
N GLU A 45 14.41 7.37 33.15
CA GLU A 45 15.77 7.87 32.96
C GLU A 45 15.80 9.41 32.89
N GLY A 46 15.73 10.07 34.05
CA GLY A 46 15.98 11.51 34.21
C GLY A 46 14.86 12.45 33.76
N SER A 47 13.81 11.93 33.15
CA SER A 47 12.54 12.63 32.89
C SER A 47 11.42 11.61 32.89
N ALA A 48 10.34 11.87 33.62
CA ALA A 48 9.17 10.98 33.70
C ALA A 48 8.36 11.10 32.40
N VAL A 49 8.81 10.43 31.35
CA VAL A 49 8.12 10.40 30.06
C VAL A 49 7.23 9.16 30.02
N VAL A 50 5.95 9.37 29.76
CA VAL A 50 4.98 8.29 29.55
C VAL A 50 4.57 8.28 28.08
N VAL A 51 4.88 7.21 27.38
CA VAL A 51 4.46 7.01 25.98
C VAL A 51 3.16 6.24 25.98
N GLN A 52 2.08 6.88 25.54
CA GLN A 52 0.78 6.24 25.39
C GLN A 52 0.79 5.38 24.12
N VAL A 53 0.54 4.08 24.28
CA VAL A 53 0.58 3.09 23.19
C VAL A 53 -0.82 2.71 22.73
N LYS A 54 -1.78 2.64 23.66
CA LYS A 54 -3.17 2.28 23.40
C LYS A 54 -3.83 3.05 22.25
N PRO A 55 -3.83 4.41 22.23
CA PRO A 55 -4.52 5.13 21.16
C PRO A 55 -3.94 4.79 19.78
N VAL A 56 -2.61 4.77 19.67
CA VAL A 56 -1.91 4.44 18.43
C VAL A 56 -2.19 3.00 17.97
N ARG A 57 -2.30 2.06 18.91
CA ARG A 57 -2.68 0.66 18.59
C ARG A 57 -4.09 0.58 17.99
N LEU A 58 -5.06 1.25 18.61
CA LEU A 58 -6.45 1.23 18.14
C LEU A 58 -6.56 1.85 16.74
N GLU A 59 -5.92 3.00 16.53
CA GLU A 59 -5.87 3.65 15.21
C GLU A 59 -5.20 2.75 14.16
N LEU A 60 -4.06 2.13 14.50
CA LEU A 60 -3.36 1.21 13.61
C LEU A 60 -4.21 -0.01 13.24
N ASP A 61 -4.94 -0.58 14.20
CA ASP A 61 -5.82 -1.73 13.93
C ASP A 61 -6.95 -1.37 12.96
N GLU A 62 -7.52 -0.17 13.10
CA GLU A 62 -8.53 0.34 12.17
C GLU A 62 -7.93 0.59 10.78
N GLU A 63 -6.74 1.18 10.70
CA GLU A 63 -6.03 1.41 9.43
C GLU A 63 -5.72 0.09 8.72
N ILE A 64 -5.18 -0.91 9.43
CA ILE A 64 -4.90 -2.25 8.90
C ILE A 64 -6.18 -2.88 8.37
N LYS A 65 -7.27 -2.84 9.15
CA LYS A 65 -8.57 -3.40 8.73
C LYS A 65 -9.10 -2.71 7.46
N ARG A 66 -8.94 -1.39 7.33
CA ARG A 66 -9.34 -0.66 6.11
C ARG A 66 -8.50 -1.10 4.91
N LEU A 67 -7.19 -1.27 5.08
CA LEU A 67 -6.29 -1.74 4.02
C LEU A 67 -6.64 -3.17 3.58
N GLU A 68 -6.90 -4.08 4.52
CA GLU A 68 -7.34 -5.44 4.21
C GLU A 68 -8.63 -5.46 3.39
N ILE A 69 -9.60 -4.59 3.73
CA ILE A 69 -10.83 -4.46 2.96
C ILE A 69 -10.53 -3.95 1.55
N ALA A 70 -9.65 -2.95 1.40
CA ALA A 70 -9.25 -2.41 0.11
C ALA A 70 -8.56 -3.46 -0.76
N GLU A 71 -7.64 -4.25 -0.21
CA GLU A 71 -6.97 -5.34 -0.93
C GLU A 71 -7.96 -6.41 -1.39
N ASN A 72 -8.96 -6.75 -0.58
CA ASN A 72 -9.95 -7.79 -0.93
C ASN A 72 -10.85 -7.41 -2.12
N ILE A 73 -11.22 -6.13 -2.24
CA ILE A 73 -12.09 -5.64 -3.33
C ILE A 73 -11.33 -5.31 -4.62
N ILE A 74 -9.99 -5.34 -4.57
CA ILE A 74 -9.11 -5.03 -5.71
C ILE A 74 -8.43 -6.30 -6.18
N THR A 75 -8.20 -6.41 -7.49
CA THR A 75 -7.46 -7.52 -8.08
C THR A 75 -6.46 -7.00 -9.10
N SER A 76 -5.31 -7.65 -9.16
CA SER A 76 -4.26 -7.39 -10.16
C SER A 76 -3.93 -8.72 -10.82
N ASP A 77 -4.26 -8.84 -12.09
CA ASP A 77 -4.06 -10.05 -12.88
C ASP A 77 -3.36 -9.67 -14.19
N PRO A 78 -2.21 -10.27 -14.55
CA PRO A 78 -1.53 -10.01 -15.82
C PRO A 78 -2.43 -10.14 -17.06
N GLU A 79 -3.46 -10.97 -17.02
CA GLU A 79 -4.43 -11.16 -18.10
C GLU A 79 -5.49 -10.04 -18.15
N ILE A 80 -5.69 -9.31 -17.05
CA ILE A 80 -6.64 -8.20 -16.93
C ILE A 80 -5.87 -6.87 -16.91
N MET A 81 -6.03 -6.06 -17.96
CA MET A 81 -5.38 -4.75 -18.05
C MET A 81 -3.85 -4.80 -17.78
N ARG A 82 -3.19 -5.90 -18.18
CA ARG A 82 -1.74 -6.11 -18.00
C ARG A 82 -1.29 -6.02 -16.54
N GLY A 83 -2.12 -6.47 -15.59
CA GLY A 83 -1.82 -6.41 -14.16
C GLY A 83 -2.08 -5.05 -13.51
N THR A 84 -2.72 -4.12 -14.21
CA THR A 84 -3.18 -2.87 -13.57
C THR A 84 -4.18 -3.22 -12.46
N PRO A 85 -4.03 -2.69 -11.22
CA PRO A 85 -5.02 -2.91 -10.17
C PRO A 85 -6.40 -2.37 -10.58
N VAL A 86 -7.39 -3.25 -10.57
CA VAL A 86 -8.79 -2.96 -10.93
C VAL A 86 -9.73 -3.43 -9.82
N TYR A 87 -10.92 -2.83 -9.73
CA TYR A 87 -11.96 -3.36 -8.85
C TYR A 87 -12.41 -4.74 -9.33
N ARG A 88 -12.52 -5.69 -8.41
CA ARG A 88 -12.93 -7.08 -8.68
C ARG A 88 -14.25 -7.11 -9.45
N GLY A 89 -14.28 -7.88 -10.53
CA GLY A 89 -15.45 -8.00 -11.41
C GLY A 89 -15.62 -6.85 -12.41
N THR A 90 -14.67 -5.92 -12.49
CA THR A 90 -14.69 -4.79 -13.43
C THR A 90 -13.35 -4.66 -14.17
N ARG A 91 -13.32 -3.78 -15.18
CA ARG A 91 -12.08 -3.29 -15.80
C ARG A 91 -11.85 -1.80 -15.47
N ILE A 92 -12.28 -1.37 -14.29
CA ILE A 92 -12.15 0.02 -13.83
C ILE A 92 -10.89 0.09 -12.96
N PRO A 93 -9.85 0.85 -13.38
CA PRO A 93 -8.64 1.02 -12.59
C PRO A 93 -8.91 1.74 -11.26
N VAL A 94 -8.28 1.28 -10.19
CA VAL A 94 -8.40 1.92 -8.86
C VAL A 94 -7.76 3.31 -8.89
N GLU A 95 -6.62 3.42 -9.57
CA GLU A 95 -5.90 4.69 -9.77
C GLU A 95 -6.78 5.77 -10.39
N LEU A 96 -7.60 5.41 -11.38
CA LEU A 96 -8.49 6.34 -12.07
C LEU A 96 -9.47 6.97 -11.10
N ILE A 97 -10.08 6.17 -10.22
CA ILE A 97 -11.03 6.67 -9.22
C ILE A 97 -10.33 7.53 -8.17
N ALA A 98 -9.15 7.12 -7.72
CA ALA A 98 -8.35 7.91 -6.80
C ALA A 98 -7.92 9.26 -7.40
N ASP A 99 -7.59 9.30 -8.69
CA ASP A 99 -7.25 10.52 -9.42
C ASP A 99 -8.46 11.45 -9.55
N MET A 100 -9.64 10.91 -9.93
CA MET A 100 -10.89 11.69 -10.00
C MET A 100 -11.26 12.34 -8.65
N LEU A 101 -11.12 11.60 -7.54
CA LEU A 101 -11.32 12.14 -6.20
C LEU A 101 -10.31 13.24 -5.87
N ARG A 102 -9.05 13.07 -6.28
CA ARG A 102 -7.99 14.08 -6.08
C ARG A 102 -8.24 15.35 -6.88
N GLU A 103 -8.85 15.22 -8.05
CA GLU A 103 -9.29 16.33 -8.90
C GLU A 103 -10.58 17.00 -8.41
N GLY A 104 -11.21 16.48 -7.34
CA GLY A 104 -12.39 17.05 -6.71
C GLY A 104 -13.72 16.57 -7.28
N THR A 105 -13.71 15.47 -8.07
CA THR A 105 -14.95 14.84 -8.54
C THR A 105 -15.72 14.25 -7.36
N THR A 106 -17.02 14.50 -7.30
CA THR A 106 -17.87 14.02 -6.20
C THR A 106 -18.14 12.51 -6.30
N TYR A 107 -18.50 11.89 -5.17
CA TYR A 107 -18.86 10.47 -5.13
C TYR A 107 -20.04 10.17 -6.06
N GLU A 108 -21.02 11.08 -6.11
CA GLU A 108 -22.24 10.96 -6.88
C GLU A 108 -21.96 11.00 -8.39
N GLU A 109 -21.07 11.88 -8.85
CA GLU A 109 -20.62 11.94 -10.26
C GLU A 109 -19.85 10.67 -10.65
N ILE A 110 -18.97 10.18 -9.76
CA ILE A 110 -18.23 8.93 -10.00
C ILE A 110 -19.20 7.76 -10.11
N LEU A 111 -20.19 7.65 -9.21
CA LEU A 111 -21.20 6.58 -9.25
C LEU A 111 -22.07 6.66 -10.50
N ALA A 112 -22.40 7.87 -10.98
CA ALA A 112 -23.14 8.05 -12.23
C ALA A 112 -22.33 7.58 -13.45
N GLY A 113 -21.01 7.84 -13.48
CA GLY A 113 -20.12 7.37 -14.54
C GLY A 113 -19.75 5.89 -14.46
N TYR A 114 -19.71 5.34 -13.24
CA TYR A 114 -19.28 3.97 -12.95
C TYR A 114 -20.28 3.25 -12.03
N PRO A 115 -21.48 2.90 -12.52
CA PRO A 115 -22.55 2.32 -11.70
C PRO A 115 -22.25 0.91 -11.17
N ALA A 116 -21.18 0.26 -11.65
CA ALA A 116 -20.69 -1.02 -11.11
C ALA A 116 -19.90 -0.86 -9.79
N LEU A 117 -19.56 0.38 -9.41
CA LEU A 117 -18.91 0.70 -8.16
C LEU A 117 -19.95 1.02 -7.09
N ASP A 118 -19.54 0.83 -5.84
CA ASP A 118 -20.27 1.27 -4.67
C ASP A 118 -19.46 2.36 -3.96
N ARG A 119 -20.12 3.09 -3.04
CA ARG A 119 -19.49 4.20 -2.33
C ARG A 119 -18.24 3.78 -1.56
N LYS A 120 -18.24 2.57 -1.00
CA LYS A 120 -17.13 2.01 -0.21
C LYS A 120 -15.89 1.73 -1.07
N LYS A 121 -16.07 1.22 -2.28
CA LYS A 121 -15.00 1.03 -3.28
C LYS A 121 -14.35 2.36 -3.66
N ILE A 122 -15.15 3.41 -3.83
CA ILE A 122 -14.65 4.75 -4.17
C ILE A 122 -13.86 5.33 -2.99
N GLU A 123 -14.42 5.28 -1.78
CA GLU A 123 -13.79 5.79 -0.56
C GLU A 123 -12.41 5.15 -0.28
N LEU A 124 -12.25 3.85 -0.55
CA LEU A 124 -11.00 3.13 -0.29
C LEU A 124 -9.94 3.31 -1.39
N ALA A 125 -10.28 3.92 -2.53
CA ALA A 125 -9.36 4.06 -3.65
C ALA A 125 -8.07 4.83 -3.28
N PRO A 126 -8.13 6.01 -2.61
CA PRO A 126 -6.94 6.76 -2.24
C PRO A 126 -6.02 5.99 -1.29
N LEU A 127 -6.60 5.26 -0.32
CA LEU A 127 -5.85 4.44 0.63
C LEU A 127 -5.03 3.37 -0.10
N TYR A 128 -5.66 2.66 -1.04
CA TYR A 128 -4.97 1.63 -1.81
C TYR A 128 -3.83 2.20 -2.65
N VAL A 129 -4.05 3.31 -3.35
CA VAL A 129 -3.02 3.96 -4.19
C VAL A 129 -1.85 4.45 -3.34
N GLN A 130 -2.12 4.98 -2.15
CA GLN A 130 -1.06 5.39 -1.22
C GLN A 130 -0.23 4.21 -0.73
N ALA A 131 -0.86 3.07 -0.43
CA ALA A 131 -0.18 1.86 0.01
C ALA A 131 0.60 1.16 -1.13
N PHE A 132 0.06 1.22 -2.35
CA PHE A 132 0.61 0.55 -3.53
C PHE A 132 0.84 1.55 -4.68
N PRO A 133 1.76 2.52 -4.51
CA PRO A 133 1.99 3.54 -5.52
C PRO A 133 2.53 2.92 -6.80
N ARG A 134 2.17 3.51 -7.94
CA ARG A 134 2.64 3.07 -9.26
C ARG A 134 4.17 2.99 -9.26
N ARG A 135 4.68 1.79 -9.54
CA ARG A 135 6.09 1.61 -9.86
C ARG A 135 6.32 2.25 -11.23
N GLY A 136 6.86 3.47 -11.22
CA GLY A 136 7.24 4.17 -12.44
C GLY A 136 8.21 3.37 -13.30
N ARG A 137 8.46 3.82 -14.52
CA ARG A 137 9.54 3.26 -15.35
C ARG A 137 10.81 3.21 -14.50
N PRO A 138 11.49 2.06 -14.37
CA PRO A 138 12.76 1.99 -13.66
C PRO A 138 13.69 3.11 -14.14
N ILE A 139 14.19 3.92 -13.20
CA ILE A 139 15.09 5.05 -13.50
C ILE A 139 16.33 4.53 -14.23
N VAL A 140 16.83 3.38 -13.78
CA VAL A 140 17.85 2.61 -14.49
C VAL A 140 17.14 1.73 -15.52
N ARG A 141 17.54 1.81 -16.79
CA ARG A 141 17.10 0.88 -17.84
C ARG A 141 18.04 -0.32 -17.83
N PRO A 142 17.76 -1.44 -17.12
CA PRO A 142 18.69 -2.56 -17.05
C PRO A 142 19.01 -3.16 -18.42
N TRP A 143 18.08 -3.08 -19.38
CA TRP A 143 18.26 -3.47 -20.77
C TRP A 143 18.99 -2.44 -21.66
N ALA A 144 19.33 -1.23 -21.17
CA ALA A 144 20.03 -0.24 -21.99
C ALA A 144 21.45 -0.68 -22.39
N ARG A 145 22.07 -1.59 -21.62
CA ARG A 145 23.37 -2.20 -21.97
C ARG A 145 23.23 -3.45 -22.84
N GLN A 146 22.04 -4.01 -22.98
CA GLN A 146 21.79 -5.14 -23.87
C GLN A 146 21.49 -4.62 -25.27
N LYS A 147 22.33 -4.97 -26.25
CA LYS A 147 21.97 -4.76 -27.66
C LYS A 147 20.73 -5.62 -27.95
N PRO A 148 19.67 -5.05 -28.56
CA PRO A 148 18.51 -5.83 -28.97
C PRO A 148 18.94 -6.99 -29.85
N THR A 149 18.59 -8.22 -29.47
CA THR A 149 18.79 -9.37 -30.36
C THR A 149 17.87 -9.20 -31.55
N ARG A 150 18.44 -9.04 -32.74
CA ARG A 150 17.67 -8.92 -33.98
C ARG A 150 17.04 -10.27 -34.29
N VAL A 151 15.80 -10.48 -33.86
CA VAL A 151 15.03 -11.68 -34.22
C VAL A 151 14.64 -11.54 -35.69
N THR A 152 15.40 -12.17 -36.58
CA THR A 152 14.94 -12.39 -37.95
C THR A 152 13.86 -13.45 -37.88
N ARG A 153 12.60 -13.06 -38.15
CA ARG A 153 11.56 -14.04 -38.49
C ARG A 153 12.05 -14.75 -39.76
N HIS A 154 12.65 -15.92 -39.63
CA HIS A 154 12.72 -16.86 -40.74
C HIS A 154 11.28 -17.18 -41.09
N GLY A 155 10.81 -16.65 -42.21
CA GLY A 155 9.53 -17.05 -42.78
C GLY A 155 9.55 -18.56 -42.92
N ARG A 156 8.64 -19.25 -42.24
CA ARG A 156 8.29 -20.62 -42.62
C ARG A 156 7.70 -20.52 -44.01
N SER A 157 8.49 -20.87 -45.02
CA SER A 157 8.00 -21.17 -46.35
C SER A 157 6.99 -22.31 -46.20
N SER A 158 5.71 -21.99 -46.35
CA SER A 158 4.67 -22.97 -46.62
C SER A 158 4.94 -23.59 -47.99
N THR A 159 5.67 -24.71 -47.99
CA THR A 159 5.83 -25.59 -49.15
C THR A 159 4.95 -26.83 -48.92
N GLY A 160 4.11 -27.12 -49.91
CA GLY A 160 3.11 -28.20 -49.95
C GLY A 160 1.79 -27.58 -50.43
N GLN A 161 1.59 -27.27 -51.71
CA GLN A 161 1.53 -28.13 -52.90
C GLN A 161 0.61 -29.36 -52.74
N LYS A 162 -0.53 -29.22 -53.45
CA LYS A 162 -1.50 -30.21 -53.97
C LYS A 162 -2.48 -30.85 -53.00
#